data_AF-A0A8A3P281-F1
#
_entry.id   AF-A0A8A3P281-F1
#
_cell.length_a   1.000
_cell.length_b   1.000
_cell.length_c   1.000
_cell.angle_alpha   90.00
_cell.angle_beta   90.00
_cell.angle_gamma   90.00
#
_symmetry.space_group_name_H-M   'P 1'
#
loop_
_entity.id
_entity.type
_entity.pdbx_description
1 polymer ?
#
loop_
_entity_poly.entity_id
_entity_poly.type
_entity_poly.pdbx_seq_one_letter_code
_entity_poly.pdbx_strand_id
1 'polypeptide(L)'
;MDTSHHLHLRLAPGAGIGAYDWLDLGPGSDTGGGLRDQARANECFGNRPSHGPASWDNVMPLSAPLDAASLLGRDPILWHEAAKVLYGKSITSNFTELPKKILISGCPDVQKMQQQRPR
;
A
#
# COMPACT_ATOMS: atom_id res chain seq x y z
N MET A 1 15.10 18.64 -29.15
CA MET A 1 14.94 17.32 -28.50
C MET A 1 13.88 17.52 -27.43
N ASP A 2 12.65 17.19 -27.79
CA ASP A 2 11.45 17.38 -26.98
C ASP A 2 11.36 16.23 -25.96
N THR A 3 11.67 16.53 -24.69
CA THR A 3 11.38 15.63 -23.58
C THR A 3 9.89 15.69 -23.31
N SER A 4 9.13 14.96 -24.11
CA SER A 4 7.73 14.67 -23.84
C SER A 4 7.62 14.13 -22.42
N HIS A 5 6.89 14.88 -21.60
CA HIS A 5 6.58 14.58 -20.23
C HIS A 5 5.76 13.28 -20.18
N HIS A 6 6.45 12.14 -20.10
CA HIS A 6 5.86 10.87 -19.73
C HIS A 6 5.37 10.97 -18.28
N LEU A 7 4.15 11.47 -18.11
CA LEU A 7 3.44 11.49 -16.85
C LEU A 7 3.17 10.04 -16.44
N HIS A 8 4.09 9.48 -15.65
CA HIS A 8 3.84 8.24 -14.92
C HIS A 8 2.70 8.50 -13.94
N LEU A 9 1.49 8.07 -14.30
CA LEU A 9 0.27 8.10 -13.49
C LEU A 9 0.32 7.13 -12.28
N ARG A 10 1.51 6.92 -11.71
CA ARG A 10 1.82 5.96 -10.65
C ARG A 10 1.74 6.55 -9.24
N LEU A 11 1.27 7.79 -9.08
CA LEU A 11 1.32 8.54 -7.81
C LEU A 11 -0.02 9.15 -7.37
N ALA A 12 -1.06 9.08 -8.21
CA ALA A 12 -2.30 9.82 -8.01
C ALA A 12 -3.02 9.50 -6.68
N PRO A 13 -3.25 8.22 -6.31
CA PRO A 13 -3.92 7.93 -5.04
C PRO A 13 -3.05 8.29 -3.83
N GLY A 14 -1.73 8.09 -3.89
CA GLY A 14 -0.82 8.45 -2.80
C GLY A 14 -0.76 9.96 -2.57
N ALA A 15 -0.60 10.74 -3.64
CA ALA A 15 -0.57 12.20 -3.57
C ALA A 15 -1.92 12.78 -3.10
N GLY A 16 -3.04 12.23 -3.56
CA GLY A 16 -4.36 12.65 -3.10
C GLY A 16 -4.55 12.42 -1.61
N ILE A 17 -4.24 11.20 -1.14
CA ILE A 17 -4.35 10.82 0.28
C ILE A 17 -3.41 11.66 1.16
N GLY A 18 -2.21 12.00 0.67
CA GLY A 18 -1.27 12.85 1.41
C GLY A 18 -1.63 14.33 1.43
N ALA A 19 -2.37 14.83 0.43
CA ALA A 19 -2.65 16.26 0.27
C ALA A 19 -4.03 16.71 0.80
N TYR A 20 -5.03 15.82 0.80
CA TYR A 20 -6.41 16.17 1.10
C TYR A 20 -6.92 15.48 2.35
N ASP A 21 -7.22 16.28 3.38
CA ASP A 21 -7.74 15.75 4.64
C ASP A 21 -9.12 15.09 4.52
N TRP A 22 -9.88 15.43 3.47
CA TRP A 22 -11.20 14.86 3.21
C TRP A 22 -11.16 13.52 2.45
N LEU A 23 -10.00 13.11 1.94
CA LEU A 23 -9.85 11.87 1.18
C LEU A 23 -9.24 10.78 2.06
N ASP A 24 -10.01 9.76 2.38
CA ASP A 24 -9.59 8.74 3.34
C ASP A 24 -9.08 7.45 2.70
N LEU A 25 -9.56 7.13 1.50
CA LEU A 25 -9.27 5.89 0.79
C LEU A 25 -8.94 6.14 -0.69
N GLY A 26 -7.87 5.52 -1.17
CA GLY A 26 -7.41 5.63 -2.55
C GLY A 26 -7.21 4.26 -3.19
N PRO A 27 -8.13 3.76 -4.05
CA PRO A 27 -7.95 2.50 -4.75
C PRO A 27 -6.89 2.61 -5.86
N GLY A 28 -6.23 1.49 -6.19
CA GLY A 28 -5.25 1.43 -7.28
C GLY A 28 -4.81 0.00 -7.61
N SER A 29 -3.84 -0.12 -8.53
CA SER A 29 -3.25 -1.39 -8.95
C SER A 29 -1.75 -1.43 -8.67
N ASP A 30 -1.25 -2.52 -8.08
CA ASP A 30 0.17 -2.75 -7.79
C ASP A 30 0.70 -3.92 -8.61
N THR A 31 1.43 -3.60 -9.68
CA THR A 31 2.14 -4.58 -10.53
C THR A 31 3.57 -4.81 -10.02
N GLY A 32 4.31 -3.70 -9.82
CA GLY A 32 5.74 -3.72 -9.52
C GLY A 32 6.13 -3.07 -8.20
N GLY A 33 5.17 -2.71 -7.35
CA GLY A 33 5.38 -1.98 -6.09
C GLY A 33 4.84 -0.57 -6.04
N GLY A 34 4.16 -0.11 -7.09
CA GLY A 34 3.73 1.29 -7.20
C GLY A 34 2.87 1.79 -6.03
N LEU A 35 1.96 0.96 -5.49
CA LEU A 35 1.13 1.37 -4.35
C LEU A 35 1.90 1.31 -3.04
N ARG A 36 2.73 0.29 -2.83
CA ARG A 36 3.59 0.20 -1.64
C ARG A 36 4.61 1.35 -1.56
N ASP A 37 5.16 1.76 -2.70
CA ASP A 37 6.06 2.91 -2.79
C ASP A 37 5.35 4.23 -2.47
N GLN A 38 4.12 4.41 -2.96
CA GLN A 38 3.27 5.54 -2.61
C GLN A 38 2.92 5.56 -1.13
N ALA A 39 2.58 4.40 -0.56
CA ALA A 39 2.25 4.25 0.85
C ALA A 39 3.40 4.73 1.75
N ARG A 40 4.62 4.29 1.43
CA ARG A 40 5.84 4.75 2.10
C ARG A 40 6.05 6.27 1.94
N ALA A 41 5.83 6.81 0.74
CA ALA A 41 6.11 8.21 0.44
C ALA A 41 5.11 9.19 1.10
N ASN A 42 3.90 8.74 1.40
CA ASN A 42 2.82 9.57 1.93
C ASN A 42 2.34 9.14 3.32
N GLU A 43 3.17 8.38 4.05
CA GLU A 43 2.91 7.94 5.44
C GLU A 43 1.56 7.24 5.62
N CYS A 44 1.15 6.44 4.63
CA CYS A 44 -0.14 5.75 4.63
C CYS A 44 0.02 4.24 4.50
N PHE A 45 -1.07 3.51 4.71
CA PHE A 45 -1.13 2.06 4.65
C PHE A 45 -1.48 1.62 3.23
N GLY A 46 -0.67 0.73 2.66
CA GLY A 46 -0.91 0.15 1.34
C GLY A 46 -0.32 -1.25 1.22
N ASN A 47 -1.02 -2.15 0.54
CA ASN A 47 -0.59 -3.54 0.37
C ASN A 47 -0.54 -3.95 -1.10
N ARG A 48 0.25 -4.98 -1.42
CA ARG A 48 0.05 -5.76 -2.64
C ARG A 48 -0.51 -7.12 -2.21
N PRO A 49 -1.81 -7.41 -2.39
CA PRO A 49 -2.32 -8.72 -2.03
C PRO A 49 -1.75 -9.80 -2.96
N SER A 50 -1.95 -11.06 -2.61
CA SER A 50 -1.82 -12.18 -3.55
C SER A 50 -2.76 -11.99 -4.74
N HIS A 51 -2.53 -12.67 -5.86
CA HIS A 51 -3.38 -12.56 -7.06
C HIS A 51 -4.74 -13.24 -6.86
N GLY A 52 -5.81 -12.61 -7.37
CA GLY A 52 -7.18 -13.17 -7.36
C GLY A 52 -8.19 -12.70 -6.28
N PRO A 53 -7.84 -12.00 -5.19
CA PRO A 53 -8.81 -11.54 -4.19
C PRO A 53 -9.85 -10.53 -4.65
N ALA A 54 -9.58 -9.77 -5.71
CA ALA A 54 -10.45 -8.73 -6.23
C ALA A 54 -10.68 -8.93 -7.74
N SER A 55 -11.84 -8.50 -8.24
CA SER A 55 -12.13 -8.54 -9.67
C SER A 55 -11.31 -7.49 -10.44
N TRP A 56 -10.94 -7.84 -11.67
CA TRP A 56 -10.27 -6.98 -12.64
C TRP A 56 -11.20 -6.57 -13.79
N ASP A 57 -12.49 -6.83 -13.66
CA ASP A 57 -13.46 -6.46 -14.68
C ASP A 57 -13.41 -4.95 -14.92
N ASN A 58 -13.29 -4.58 -16.20
CA ASN A 58 -13.18 -3.19 -16.65
C ASN A 58 -11.91 -2.44 -16.19
N VAL A 59 -10.87 -3.14 -15.73
CA VAL A 59 -9.57 -2.55 -15.45
C VAL A 59 -8.64 -2.76 -16.64
N MET A 60 -7.94 -1.70 -17.06
CA MET A 60 -6.92 -1.81 -18.10
C MET A 60 -5.69 -2.53 -17.53
N PRO A 61 -5.28 -3.70 -18.06
CA PRO A 61 -4.14 -4.43 -17.55
C PRO A 61 -2.83 -3.74 -17.93
N LEU A 62 -1.86 -3.77 -17.02
CA LEU A 62 -0.47 -3.42 -17.32
C LEU A 62 0.35 -4.69 -17.53
N SER A 63 0.23 -5.64 -16.61
CA SER A 63 0.80 -6.97 -16.70
C SER A 63 -0.08 -7.92 -15.91
N ALA A 64 -1.06 -8.54 -16.58
CA ALA A 64 -2.08 -9.37 -15.93
C ALA A 64 -1.55 -10.42 -14.93
N PRO A 65 -0.39 -11.08 -15.15
CA PRO A 65 0.16 -12.03 -14.18
C PRO A 65 0.74 -11.40 -12.89
N LEU A 66 0.97 -10.09 -12.89
CA LEU A 66 1.62 -9.35 -11.80
C LEU A 66 0.70 -8.30 -11.16
N ASP A 67 -0.37 -7.92 -11.85
CA ASP A 67 -1.33 -6.92 -11.40
C ASP A 67 -2.08 -7.41 -10.14
N ALA A 68 -2.05 -6.60 -9.07
CA ALA A 68 -2.78 -6.84 -7.82
C ALA A 68 -3.63 -5.59 -7.47
N ALA A 69 -4.94 -5.75 -7.22
CA ALA A 69 -5.79 -4.63 -6.84
C ALA A 69 -5.45 -4.25 -5.39
N SER A 70 -5.36 -2.97 -5.10
CA SER A 70 -4.78 -2.44 -3.88
C SER A 70 -5.51 -1.18 -3.42
N LEU A 71 -5.27 -0.81 -2.17
CA LEU A 71 -5.90 0.31 -1.49
C LEU A 71 -4.88 1.06 -0.65
N LEU A 72 -4.95 2.39 -0.66
CA LEU A 72 -4.29 3.30 0.28
C LEU A 72 -5.28 3.83 1.31
N GLY A 73 -4.83 4.01 2.54
CA GLY A 73 -5.58 4.71 3.59
C GLY A 73 -4.68 5.20 4.71
N ARG A 74 -5.07 6.29 5.38
CA ARG A 74 -4.30 6.89 6.49
C ARG A 74 -4.61 6.22 7.83
N ASP A 75 -5.85 5.79 8.01
CA ASP A 75 -6.29 5.06 9.20
C ASP A 75 -6.21 3.54 8.93
N PRO A 76 -5.43 2.78 9.71
CA PRO A 76 -5.30 1.33 9.52
C PRO A 76 -6.60 0.57 9.80
N ILE A 77 -7.48 1.10 10.67
CA ILE A 77 -8.77 0.47 10.97
C ILE A 77 -9.69 0.63 9.76
N LEU A 78 -9.86 1.86 9.27
CA LEU A 78 -10.67 2.13 8.08
C LEU A 78 -10.13 1.40 6.83
N TRP A 79 -8.81 1.39 6.66
CA TRP A 79 -8.17 0.63 5.59
C TRP A 79 -8.52 -0.86 5.66
N HIS A 80 -8.51 -1.44 6.86
CA HIS A 80 -8.84 -2.85 7.05
C HIS A 80 -10.32 -3.15 6.73
N GLU A 81 -11.25 -2.27 7.15
CA GLU A 81 -12.66 -2.41 6.80
C GLU A 81 -12.89 -2.34 5.29
N ALA A 82 -12.25 -1.40 4.60
CA ALA A 82 -12.32 -1.29 3.15
C ALA A 82 -11.66 -2.50 2.45
N ALA A 83 -10.58 -3.03 3.00
CA ALA A 83 -9.93 -4.24 2.50
C ALA A 83 -10.84 -5.49 2.64
N LYS A 84 -11.67 -5.59 3.67
CA LYS A 84 -12.70 -6.65 3.78
C LYS A 84 -13.71 -6.57 2.66
N VAL A 85 -14.11 -5.36 2.27
CA VAL A 85 -15.02 -5.16 1.13
C VAL A 85 -14.33 -5.53 -0.18
N LEU A 86 -13.09 -5.07 -0.39
CA LEU A 86 -12.36 -5.26 -1.65
C LEU A 86 -11.90 -6.71 -1.88
N TYR A 87 -11.51 -7.42 -0.82
CA TYR A 87 -10.94 -8.77 -0.91
C TYR A 87 -11.90 -9.89 -0.46
N GLY A 88 -13.04 -9.53 0.15
CA GLY A 88 -14.04 -10.47 0.62
C GLY A 88 -13.45 -11.52 1.57
N LYS A 89 -13.64 -12.80 1.23
CA LYS A 89 -13.19 -13.94 2.04
C LYS A 89 -11.67 -14.17 2.02
N SER A 90 -10.95 -13.46 1.15
CA SER A 90 -9.50 -13.64 0.97
C SER A 90 -8.66 -12.87 1.99
N ILE A 91 -9.27 -12.01 2.81
CA ILE A 91 -8.60 -11.32 3.91
C ILE A 91 -9.01 -11.93 5.26
N THR A 92 -8.02 -12.36 6.02
CA THR A 92 -8.21 -12.77 7.42
C THR A 92 -8.19 -11.54 8.32
N SER A 93 -9.12 -11.52 9.28
CA SER A 93 -9.33 -10.37 10.17
C SER A 93 -9.46 -10.78 11.64
N ASN A 94 -9.37 -12.08 11.94
CA ASN A 94 -9.61 -12.61 13.28
C ASN A 94 -8.32 -12.69 14.11
N PHE A 95 -7.63 -11.56 14.24
CA PHE A 95 -6.41 -11.47 15.02
C PHE A 95 -6.72 -10.93 16.42
N THR A 96 -6.31 -11.65 17.46
CA THR A 96 -6.52 -11.26 18.86
C THR A 96 -5.43 -10.33 19.40
N GLU A 97 -4.28 -10.26 18.73
CA GLU A 97 -3.16 -9.40 19.10
C GLU A 97 -2.30 -9.05 17.88
N LEU A 98 -1.60 -7.91 17.96
CA LEU A 98 -0.65 -7.46 16.93
C LEU A 98 0.69 -8.21 17.06
N PRO A 99 1.46 -8.36 15.95
CA PRO A 99 2.78 -8.96 16.00
C PRO A 99 3.72 -8.20 16.94
N LYS A 100 4.33 -8.90 17.92
CA LYS A 100 5.29 -8.31 18.88
C LYS A 100 6.73 -8.27 18.37
N LYS A 101 7.00 -8.92 17.24
CA LYS A 101 8.35 -9.02 16.65
C LYS A 101 8.27 -8.78 15.15
N ILE A 102 9.04 -7.81 14.67
CA ILE A 102 9.20 -7.50 13.25
C ILE A 102 10.59 -8.02 12.83
N LEU A 103 10.63 -8.88 11.81
CA LEU A 103 11.88 -9.36 11.22
C LEU A 103 12.22 -8.48 10.02
N ILE A 104 13.42 -7.88 10.03
CA ILE A 104 13.91 -7.03 8.94
C ILE A 104 15.17 -7.69 8.39
N SER A 105 15.11 -8.26 7.18
CA SER A 105 16.31 -8.77 6.50
C SER A 105 17.06 -7.62 5.84
N GLY A 106 18.34 -7.45 6.17
CA GLY A 106 19.24 -6.49 5.52
C GLY A 106 19.41 -5.13 6.18
N CYS A 107 18.98 -4.94 7.43
CA CYS A 107 19.30 -3.75 8.23
C CYS A 107 20.47 -4.07 9.19
N PRO A 108 21.56 -3.29 9.20
CA PRO A 108 22.60 -3.45 10.22
C PRO A 108 21.97 -3.30 11.60
N ASP A 109 22.26 -4.24 12.50
CA ASP A 109 21.59 -4.48 13.79
C ASP A 109 20.82 -3.29 14.37
N VAL A 110 19.49 -3.44 14.44
CA VAL A 110 18.55 -2.50 15.06
C VAL A 110 18.92 -2.19 16.53
N GLN A 111 19.73 -3.06 17.17
CA GLN A 111 20.32 -2.80 18.49
C GLN A 111 21.14 -1.51 18.54
N LYS A 112 21.79 -1.10 17.44
CA LYS A 112 22.56 0.16 17.39
C LYS A 112 21.68 1.40 17.24
N MET A 113 20.45 1.27 16.74
CA MET A 113 19.54 2.41 16.52
C MET A 113 18.69 2.76 17.75
N GLN A 114 18.39 1.82 18.65
CA GLN A 114 17.69 2.11 19.91
C GLN A 114 18.56 2.83 20.94
N GLN A 115 19.89 2.70 20.84
CA GLN A 115 20.84 3.31 21.77
C GLN A 115 21.17 4.79 21.45
N GLN A 116 20.67 5.32 20.32
CA GLN A 116 21.00 6.65 19.81
C GLN A 116 19.85 7.67 19.87
N ARG A 117 18.71 7.33 20.49
CA ARG A 117 17.67 8.34 20.77
C ARG A 117 18.00 9.06 22.08
N PRO A 118 18.24 10.39 22.09
CA PRO A 118 18.27 11.14 23.33
C PRO A 118 16.90 11.04 24.01
N ARG A 119 16.92 10.86 25.34
CA ARG A 119 15.73 10.76 26.20
C ARG A 119 14.88 12.03 26.13
#